data_AF-A0A1V2AXW6-F1
#
_entry.id   AF-A0A1V2AXW6-F1
#
_cell.length_a   1.000
_cell.length_b   1.000
_cell.length_c   1.000
_cell.angle_alpha   90.00
_cell.angle_beta   90.00
_cell.angle_gamma   90.00
#
_symmetry.space_group_name_H-M   'P 1'
#
loop_
_entity.id
_entity.type
_entity.pdbx_description
1 polymer ?
#
loop_
_entity_poly.entity_id
_entity_poly.type
_entity_poly.pdbx_seq_one_letter_code
_entity_poly.pdbx_strand_id
1 'polypeptide(L)'
;MCPKANYKGQANGQNDPANIIFSANVQDYVAFWATTISNNSDDAVIIYNISPNSGNPNVFNPFRSDEEVRSGAVVPSQPDALPGTQTSVTFYSFESKVKTKGTEAFTIYFALYEVDPANPENQILYGCYYWDPTIQVQ
;
A
#
# COMPACT_ATOMS: atom_id res chain seq x y z
N MET A 1 -5.64 -11.32 14.01
CA MET A 1 -5.82 -10.40 12.86
C MET A 1 -6.85 -9.34 13.24
N CYS A 2 -6.57 -8.08 12.91
CA CYS A 2 -7.26 -6.88 13.42
C CYS A 2 -8.79 -6.99 13.52
N PRO A 3 -9.39 -6.79 14.72
CA PRO A 3 -10.82 -7.01 14.91
C PRO A 3 -11.72 -5.88 14.38
N LYS A 4 -11.18 -4.69 14.06
CA LYS A 4 -11.97 -3.57 13.51
C LYS A 4 -11.10 -2.56 12.75
N ALA A 5 -11.41 -2.32 11.47
CA ALA A 5 -10.77 -1.30 10.66
C ALA A 5 -11.60 -0.01 10.67
N ASN A 6 -10.97 1.16 10.82
CA ASN A 6 -11.65 2.47 10.78
C ASN A 6 -11.52 3.14 9.40
N TYR A 7 -12.59 3.77 8.92
CA TYR A 7 -12.59 4.48 7.63
C TYR A 7 -11.76 5.76 7.67
N LYS A 8 -10.99 6.05 6.61
CA LYS A 8 -10.17 7.26 6.48
C LYS A 8 -10.38 8.06 5.18
N GLY A 9 -11.36 7.74 4.35
CA GLY A 9 -11.68 8.51 3.13
C GLY A 9 -12.62 9.71 3.37
N GLN A 10 -12.81 10.56 2.36
CA GLN A 10 -13.88 11.55 2.35
C GLN A 10 -15.09 10.98 1.62
N ALA A 11 -16.10 10.53 2.37
CA ALA A 11 -17.37 10.13 1.77
C ALA A 11 -17.94 11.29 0.92
N ASN A 12 -18.09 11.07 -0.40
CA ASN A 12 -18.68 11.98 -1.38
C ASN A 12 -17.88 13.26 -1.74
N GLY A 13 -16.56 13.28 -1.56
CA GLY A 13 -15.73 14.43 -1.95
C GLY A 13 -15.38 14.45 -3.45
N GLN A 14 -15.78 15.51 -4.18
CA GLN A 14 -15.32 15.78 -5.57
C GLN A 14 -13.78 15.92 -5.70
N ASN A 15 -13.09 16.15 -4.57
CA ASN A 15 -11.64 16.29 -4.46
C ASN A 15 -11.04 15.24 -3.52
N ASP A 16 -11.64 14.05 -3.43
CA ASP A 16 -11.05 13.01 -2.60
C ASP A 16 -9.68 12.63 -3.20
N PRO A 17 -8.54 12.90 -2.51
CA PRO A 17 -7.22 12.47 -2.97
C PRO A 17 -7.14 10.94 -3.08
N ALA A 18 -8.17 10.23 -2.63
CA ALA A 18 -8.34 8.80 -2.75
C ALA A 18 -8.41 8.26 -4.19
N ASN A 19 -8.93 9.03 -5.14
CA ASN A 19 -9.27 8.45 -6.43
C ASN A 19 -8.05 8.44 -7.36
N ILE A 20 -7.73 7.26 -7.89
CA ILE A 20 -6.60 7.08 -8.80
C ILE A 20 -7.16 6.72 -10.18
N ILE A 21 -6.78 7.47 -11.20
CA ILE A 21 -7.11 7.19 -12.60
C ILE A 21 -5.81 6.93 -13.33
N PHE A 22 -5.67 5.76 -13.95
CA PHE A 22 -4.50 5.44 -14.77
C PHE A 22 -4.87 4.55 -15.97
N SER A 23 -4.07 4.63 -17.03
CA SER A 23 -4.26 3.77 -18.21
C SER A 23 -3.43 2.50 -18.06
N ALA A 24 -4.04 1.34 -18.32
CA ALA A 24 -3.38 0.05 -18.34
C ALA A 24 -4.10 -0.90 -19.30
N ASN A 25 -3.35 -1.80 -19.92
CA ASN A 25 -3.89 -2.81 -20.81
C ASN A 25 -4.38 -4.02 -20.02
N VAL A 26 -5.30 -4.78 -20.61
CA VAL A 26 -5.64 -6.10 -20.10
C VAL A 26 -4.37 -6.95 -20.06
N GLN A 27 -4.17 -7.69 -18.96
CA GLN A 27 -2.97 -8.46 -18.60
C GLN A 27 -1.80 -7.66 -18.00
N ASP A 28 -1.86 -6.33 -17.93
CA ASP A 28 -0.86 -5.56 -17.20
C ASP A 28 -0.88 -5.90 -15.71
N TYR A 29 0.32 -5.89 -15.09
CA TYR A 29 0.49 -6.07 -13.65
C TYR A 29 0.33 -4.74 -12.95
N VAL A 30 -0.40 -4.77 -11.84
CA VAL A 30 -0.51 -3.65 -10.92
C VAL A 30 -0.11 -4.14 -9.54
N ALA A 31 0.75 -3.37 -8.90
CA ALA A 31 1.20 -3.63 -7.55
C ALA A 31 1.02 -2.37 -6.71
N PHE A 32 0.65 -2.58 -5.45
CA PHE A 32 0.42 -1.54 -4.46
C PHE A 32 1.50 -1.62 -3.41
N TRP A 33 2.15 -0.50 -3.17
CA TRP A 33 3.08 -0.29 -2.06
C TRP A 33 2.52 0.82 -1.19
N ALA A 34 2.67 0.67 0.13
CA ALA A 34 2.29 1.71 1.07
C ALA A 34 3.50 2.12 1.90
N THR A 35 3.57 3.41 2.17
CA THR A 35 4.58 3.99 3.05
C THR A 35 3.98 5.22 3.73
N THR A 36 4.47 5.57 4.91
CA THR A 36 4.14 6.83 5.57
C THR A 36 4.94 7.98 4.96
N ILE A 37 4.60 9.22 5.33
CA ILE A 37 5.33 10.43 4.88
C ILE A 37 6.80 10.45 5.35
N SER A 38 7.13 9.69 6.39
CA SER A 38 8.49 9.45 6.91
C SER A 38 9.13 8.19 6.31
N ASN A 39 8.59 7.65 5.21
CA ASN A 39 9.05 6.43 4.58
C ASN A 39 9.12 5.22 5.54
N ASN A 40 8.11 5.06 6.39
CA ASN A 40 8.02 4.04 7.44
C ASN A 40 9.11 4.11 8.52
N SER A 41 9.91 5.18 8.61
CA SER A 41 11.01 5.28 9.58
C SER A 41 10.58 5.76 10.98
N ASP A 42 9.41 6.38 11.10
CA ASP A 42 8.85 6.88 12.38
C ASP A 42 7.57 6.09 12.66
N ASP A 43 6.40 6.56 12.21
CA ASP A 43 5.24 5.69 12.00
C ASP A 43 5.44 4.82 10.75
N ALA A 44 4.83 3.62 10.75
CA ALA A 44 4.85 2.72 9.60
C ALA A 44 3.45 2.24 9.20
N VAL A 45 3.28 1.97 7.91
CA VAL A 45 2.03 1.42 7.36
C VAL A 45 2.29 0.14 6.57
N ILE A 46 1.39 -0.84 6.73
CA ILE A 46 1.42 -2.10 6.00
C ILE A 46 0.02 -2.39 5.45
N ILE A 47 -0.11 -2.53 4.14
CA ILE A 47 -1.35 -3.06 3.51
C ILE A 47 -1.47 -4.52 3.91
N TYR A 48 -2.65 -4.96 4.34
CA TYR A 48 -2.90 -6.38 4.65
C TYR A 48 -4.06 -6.98 3.87
N ASN A 49 -4.83 -6.18 3.14
CA ASN A 49 -5.86 -6.69 2.23
C ASN A 49 -6.25 -5.63 1.19
N ILE A 50 -6.60 -6.07 -0.02
CA ILE A 50 -7.27 -5.25 -1.04
C ILE A 50 -8.45 -6.07 -1.55
N SER A 51 -9.66 -5.58 -1.34
CA SER A 51 -10.88 -6.25 -1.78
C SER A 51 -11.74 -5.34 -2.65
N PRO A 52 -12.35 -5.85 -3.73
CA PRO A 52 -13.30 -5.08 -4.52
C PRO A 52 -14.56 -4.77 -3.72
N ASN A 53 -15.11 -3.57 -3.89
CA ASN A 53 -16.38 -3.19 -3.28
C ASN A 53 -17.52 -3.96 -3.95
N SER A 54 -18.47 -4.48 -3.15
CA SER A 54 -19.58 -5.29 -3.67
C SER A 54 -20.38 -4.57 -4.76
N GLY A 55 -20.72 -5.28 -5.84
CA GLY A 55 -21.56 -4.75 -6.92
C GLY A 55 -20.82 -4.00 -8.03
N ASN A 56 -19.49 -3.94 -7.99
CA ASN A 56 -18.66 -3.32 -9.03
C ASN A 56 -18.15 -4.34 -10.07
N PRO A 57 -17.77 -3.90 -11.28
CA PRO A 57 -17.14 -4.78 -12.26
C PRO A 57 -15.77 -5.25 -11.76
N ASN A 58 -15.44 -6.52 -11.98
CA ASN A 58 -14.14 -7.09 -11.67
C ASN A 58 -13.12 -6.67 -12.76
N VAL A 59 -12.63 -5.42 -12.70
CA VAL A 59 -11.57 -4.84 -13.55
C VAL A 59 -10.24 -5.53 -13.26
N PHE A 60 -10.01 -5.97 -12.02
CA PHE A 60 -8.82 -6.68 -11.60
C PHE A 60 -9.10 -8.14 -11.21
N ASN A 61 -8.07 -8.98 -11.26
CA ASN A 61 -8.09 -10.29 -10.61
C ASN A 61 -7.98 -10.13 -9.08
N PRO A 62 -8.18 -11.21 -8.28
CA PRO A 62 -7.94 -11.16 -6.85
C PRO A 62 -6.51 -10.69 -6.53
N PHE A 63 -6.40 -9.72 -5.63
CA PHE A 63 -5.11 -9.26 -5.14
C PHE A 63 -4.49 -10.32 -4.21
N ARG A 64 -3.17 -10.47 -4.30
CA ARG A 64 -2.37 -11.30 -3.39
C ARG A 64 -1.20 -10.49 -2.85
N SER A 65 -0.81 -10.77 -1.63
CA SER A 65 0.45 -10.26 -1.09
C SER A 65 1.63 -10.92 -1.80
N ASP A 66 2.66 -10.14 -2.08
CA ASP A 66 3.96 -10.64 -2.56
C ASP A 66 5.10 -10.09 -1.70
N GLU A 67 6.15 -10.89 -1.55
CA GLU A 67 7.35 -10.56 -0.79
C GLU A 67 8.57 -10.74 -1.69
N GLU A 68 9.32 -9.67 -1.89
CA GLU A 68 10.53 -9.67 -2.72
C GLU A 68 11.77 -9.33 -1.89
N VAL A 69 12.75 -10.23 -1.88
CA VAL A 69 14.07 -9.96 -1.30
C VAL A 69 15.00 -9.41 -2.37
N ARG A 70 15.43 -8.15 -2.22
CA ARG A 70 16.44 -7.54 -3.07
C ARG A 70 17.78 -7.58 -2.36
N SER A 71 18.66 -8.48 -2.78
CA SER A 71 19.97 -8.72 -2.16
C SER A 71 20.95 -7.55 -2.28
N GLY A 72 20.73 -6.61 -3.20
CA GLY A 72 21.59 -5.45 -3.46
C GLY A 72 20.81 -4.14 -3.51
N ALA A 73 19.85 -3.93 -2.60
CA ALA A 73 19.18 -2.65 -2.48
C ALA A 73 20.17 -1.57 -2.01
N VAL A 74 20.12 -0.40 -2.64
CA VAL A 74 21.03 0.71 -2.33
C VAL A 74 20.48 1.48 -1.13
N VAL A 75 21.31 1.66 -0.11
CA VAL A 75 21.00 2.44 1.11
C VAL A 75 22.08 3.51 1.34
N PRO A 76 21.73 4.66 1.94
CA PRO A 76 22.73 5.65 2.36
C PRO A 76 23.64 5.07 3.45
N SER A 77 24.87 5.59 3.55
CA SER A 77 25.82 5.23 4.60
C SER A 77 26.42 6.48 5.26
N GLN A 78 27.15 6.29 6.35
CA GLN A 78 27.90 7.35 7.05
C GLN A 78 29.39 7.24 6.70
N PRO A 79 30.15 8.35 6.64
CA PRO A 79 29.74 9.73 6.90
C PRO A 79 29.02 10.42 5.73
N ASP A 80 29.17 9.89 4.51
CA ASP A 80 28.58 10.45 3.30
C ASP A 80 27.52 9.51 2.73
N ALA A 81 26.35 10.07 2.38
CA ALA A 81 25.23 9.31 1.82
C ALA A 81 25.53 8.75 0.41
N LEU A 82 26.58 9.24 -0.26
CA LEU A 82 26.98 8.85 -1.60
C LEU A 82 28.48 8.51 -1.68
N PRO A 83 28.86 7.47 -2.44
CA PRO A 83 27.98 6.50 -3.11
C PRO A 83 27.25 5.61 -2.08
N GLY A 84 26.01 5.20 -2.39
CA GLY A 84 25.25 4.33 -1.51
C GLY A 84 25.87 2.94 -1.38
N THR A 85 25.60 2.27 -0.26
CA THR A 85 26.02 0.89 0.01
C THR A 85 24.92 -0.10 -0.37
N GLN A 86 25.29 -1.30 -0.84
CA GLN A 86 24.33 -2.35 -1.14
C GLN A 86 24.05 -3.21 0.10
N THR A 87 22.78 -3.49 0.36
CA THR A 87 22.34 -4.41 1.42
C THR A 87 21.11 -5.20 1.00
N SER A 88 20.84 -6.30 1.71
CA SER A 88 19.64 -7.10 1.49
C SER A 88 18.43 -6.43 2.16
N VAL A 89 17.40 -6.11 1.38
CA VAL A 89 16.15 -5.51 1.87
C VAL A 89 14.97 -6.32 1.35
N THR A 90 14.00 -6.58 2.23
CA THR A 90 12.72 -7.22 1.88
C THR A 90 11.69 -6.14 1.62
N PHE A 91 10.99 -6.24 0.49
CA PHE A 91 9.88 -5.37 0.10
C PHE A 91 8.59 -6.17 0.05
N TYR A 92 7.48 -5.50 0.35
CA TYR A 92 6.17 -6.12 0.38
C TYR A 92 5.19 -5.32 -0.49
N SER A 93 4.42 -6.03 -1.31
CA SER A 93 3.44 -5.45 -2.23
C SER A 93 2.12 -6.23 -2.18
N PHE A 94 1.06 -5.60 -2.67
CA PHE A 94 -0.19 -6.29 -3.02
C PHE A 94 -0.41 -6.20 -4.52
N GLU A 95 -0.49 -7.35 -5.19
CA GLU A 95 -0.44 -7.43 -6.63
C GLU A 95 -1.67 -8.07 -7.27
N SER A 96 -2.01 -7.59 -8.46
CA SER A 96 -3.01 -8.20 -9.33
C SER A 96 -2.68 -7.97 -10.81
N LYS A 97 -3.50 -8.57 -11.68
CA LYS A 97 -3.53 -8.28 -13.11
C LYS A 97 -4.81 -7.56 -13.47
N VAL A 98 -4.72 -6.64 -14.43
CA VAL A 98 -5.90 -6.08 -15.10
C VAL A 98 -6.59 -7.20 -15.88
N LYS A 99 -7.85 -7.47 -15.55
CA LYS A 99 -8.72 -8.47 -16.16
C LYS A 99 -9.54 -7.88 -17.30
N THR A 100 -10.06 -6.68 -17.14
CA THR A 100 -10.83 -5.96 -18.16
C THR A 100 -10.69 -4.45 -17.93
N LYS A 101 -10.94 -3.64 -18.95
CA LYS A 101 -11.05 -2.18 -18.80
C LYS A 101 -12.34 -1.81 -18.08
N GLY A 102 -12.34 -0.66 -17.40
CA GLY A 102 -13.50 -0.16 -16.67
C GLY A 102 -13.12 0.60 -15.40
N THR A 103 -14.14 0.86 -14.58
CA THR A 103 -13.97 1.53 -13.28
C THR A 103 -14.36 0.57 -12.17
N GLU A 104 -13.46 0.32 -11.24
CA GLU A 104 -13.68 -0.55 -10.07
C GLU A 104 -13.32 0.21 -8.79
N ALA A 105 -14.25 0.20 -7.83
CA ALA A 105 -14.00 0.71 -6.49
C ALA A 105 -13.49 -0.40 -5.58
N PHE A 106 -12.50 -0.09 -4.76
CA PHE A 106 -11.86 -1.01 -3.84
C PHE A 106 -12.05 -0.58 -2.39
N THR A 107 -11.81 -1.51 -1.48
CA THR A 107 -11.42 -1.22 -0.11
C THR A 107 -10.01 -1.74 0.09
N ILE A 108 -9.09 -0.83 0.41
CA ILE A 108 -7.70 -1.11 0.77
C ILE A 108 -7.59 -1.03 2.29
N TYR A 109 -7.17 -2.13 2.90
CA TYR A 109 -7.00 -2.25 4.34
C TYR A 109 -5.53 -2.19 4.71
N PHE A 110 -5.22 -1.40 5.73
CA PHE A 110 -3.85 -1.23 6.21
C PHE A 110 -3.78 -1.13 7.73
N ALA A 111 -2.67 -1.62 8.27
CA ALA A 111 -2.30 -1.49 9.67
C ALA A 111 -1.34 -0.31 9.82
N LEU A 112 -1.61 0.57 10.79
CA LEU A 112 -0.76 1.68 11.18
C LEU A 112 -0.02 1.29 12.46
N TYR A 113 1.27 1.54 12.46
CA TYR A 113 2.16 1.35 13.59
C TYR A 113 2.74 2.70 14.00
N GLU A 114 2.84 2.92 15.31
CA GLU A 114 3.47 4.10 15.90
C GLU A 114 4.76 3.70 16.63
N VAL A 115 5.69 4.64 16.81
CA VAL A 115 6.86 4.42 17.66
C VAL A 115 6.40 4.17 19.10
N ASP A 116 6.90 3.09 19.71
CA ASP A 116 6.56 2.72 21.08
C ASP A 116 7.08 3.78 22.07
N PRO A 117 6.20 4.46 22.82
CA PRO A 117 6.62 5.46 23.80
C PRO A 117 7.49 4.90 24.94
N ALA A 118 7.41 3.59 25.20
CA ALA A 118 8.22 2.89 26.19
C ALA A 118 9.54 2.35 25.62
N ASN A 119 9.64 2.15 24.30
CA ASN A 119 10.86 1.72 23.62
C ASN A 119 10.94 2.30 22.19
N PRO A 120 11.58 3.48 22.01
CA PRO A 120 11.62 4.17 20.71
C PRO A 120 12.31 3.42 19.57
N GLU A 121 13.00 2.30 19.84
CA GLU A 121 13.58 1.42 18.82
C GLU A 121 12.55 0.48 18.17
N ASN A 122 11.31 0.44 18.69
CA ASN A 122 10.24 -0.42 18.23
C ASN A 122 9.07 0.38 17.66
N GLN A 123 8.39 -0.20 16.68
CA GLN A 123 7.07 0.22 16.21
C GLN A 123 6.02 -0.77 16.70
N ILE A 124 4.93 -0.29 17.29
CA ILE A 124 3.81 -1.08 17.82
C ILE A 124 2.53 -0.80 17.05
N LEU A 125 1.66 -1.80 16.96
CA LEU A 125 0.38 -1.65 16.24
C LEU A 125 -0.48 -0.60 16.95
N TYR A 126 -0.69 0.53 16.28
CA TYR A 126 -1.60 1.58 16.73
C TYR A 126 -3.05 1.21 16.39
N GLY A 127 -3.29 0.75 15.17
CA GLY A 127 -4.63 0.38 14.74
C GLY A 127 -4.73 -0.07 13.29
N CYS A 128 -5.91 -0.56 12.93
CA CYS A 128 -6.23 -0.95 11.57
C CYS A 128 -7.26 0.01 10.95
N TYR A 129 -7.08 0.26 9.67
CA TYR A 129 -7.82 1.27 8.91
C TYR A 129 -8.14 0.76 7.52
N TYR A 130 -9.08 1.42 6.87
CA TYR A 130 -9.37 1.18 5.47
C TYR A 130 -9.69 2.47 4.72
N TRP A 131 -9.47 2.39 3.42
CA TRP A 131 -9.60 3.45 2.45
C TRP A 131 -10.28 2.90 1.20
N ASP A 132 -11.14 3.68 0.54
CA ASP A 132 -12.04 3.21 -0.53
C ASP A 132 -11.78 3.88 -1.90
N PRO A 133 -10.60 3.69 -2.51
CA PRO A 133 -10.29 4.34 -3.78
C PRO A 133 -11.17 3.80 -4.91
N THR A 134 -11.58 4.70 -5.81
CA THR A 134 -12.08 4.31 -7.13
C THR A 134 -10.93 4.32 -8.13
N ILE A 135 -10.73 3.19 -8.81
CA ILE A 135 -9.72 3.02 -9.84
C ILE A 135 -10.37 2.88 -11.20
N GLN A 136 -9.97 3.73 -12.13
CA GLN A 136 -10.38 3.64 -13.52
C GLN A 136 -9.20 3.21 -14.39
N VAL A 137 -9.41 2.14 -15.16
CA VAL A 137 -8.49 1.60 -16.17
C VAL A 137 -9.03 1.93 -17.57
N GLN A 138 -8.29 2.75 -18.31
CA GLN A 138 -8.63 3.20 -19.69
C GLN A 138 -7.87 2.45 -20.77
#